data_AF-A0AAV4J5Q3-F1
#
_entry.id   AF-A0AAV4J5Q3-F1
#
_cell.length_a   1.000
_cell.length_b   1.000
_cell.length_c   1.000
_cell.angle_alpha   90.00
_cell.angle_beta   90.00
_cell.angle_gamma   90.00
#
_symmetry.space_group_name_H-M   'P 1'
#
loop_
_entity.id
_entity.type
_entity.pdbx_description
1 polymer ?
#
loop_
_entity_poly.entity_id
_entity_poly.type
_entity_poly.pdbx_seq_one_letter_code
_entity_poly.pdbx_strand_id
1 'polypeptide(L)'
;MEAVEYGSVIKFLYLKGQNSTEIHQEMVQVYAEKCPNYSTVTHWVRKFKSGFLSVMDEQCKGRPPSVVTEKNVSTVEKLIMQDRRITVKQLAF
;
A
#
# COMPACT_ATOMS: atom_id res chain seq x y z
N MET A 1 -11.01 13.99 -7.38
CA MET A 1 -10.34 13.17 -8.39
C MET A 1 -9.47 12.21 -7.61
N GLU A 2 -9.79 10.93 -7.70
CA GLU A 2 -9.26 9.91 -6.82
C GLU A 2 -7.86 9.47 -7.27
N ALA A 3 -7.02 9.01 -6.34
CA ALA A 3 -5.65 8.56 -6.65
C ALA A 3 -5.61 7.44 -7.72
N VAL A 4 -6.69 6.67 -7.82
CA VAL A 4 -6.90 5.60 -8.81
C VAL A 4 -7.00 6.16 -10.25
N GLU A 5 -7.60 7.34 -10.42
CA GLU A 5 -7.78 7.98 -11.73
C GLU A 5 -6.43 8.47 -12.26
N TYR A 6 -5.65 9.17 -11.43
CA TYR A 6 -4.32 9.65 -11.82
C TYR A 6 -3.33 8.52 -12.09
N GLY A 7 -3.34 7.45 -11.28
CA GLY A 7 -2.48 6.29 -11.51
C GLY A 7 -2.76 5.62 -12.87
N SER A 8 -4.01 5.62 -13.31
CA SER A 8 -4.42 5.07 -14.61
C SER A 8 -3.89 5.92 -15.76
N VAL A 9 -4.01 7.24 -15.65
CA VAL A 9 -3.48 8.19 -16.65
C VAL A 9 -1.96 8.12 -16.73
N ILE A 10 -1.27 8.11 -15.58
CA ILE A 10 0.20 7.98 -15.54
C ILE A 10 0.64 6.64 -16.15
N LYS A 11 -0.08 5.55 -15.89
CA LYS A 11 0.20 4.24 -16.50
C LYS A 11 0.07 4.30 -18.02
N PHE A 12 -1.01 4.88 -18.53
CA PHE A 12 -1.24 5.02 -19.97
C PHE A 12 -0.10 5.81 -20.64
N LEU A 13 0.26 6.96 -20.09
CA LEU A 13 1.32 7.82 -20.64
C LEU A 13 2.72 7.18 -20.50
N TYR A 14 2.96 6.44 -19.43
CA TYR A 14 4.18 5.63 -19.27
C TYR A 14 4.28 4.54 -20.35
N LEU A 15 3.20 3.82 -20.64
CA LEU A 15 3.16 2.79 -21.69
C LEU A 15 3.31 3.38 -23.10
N LYS A 16 2.93 4.65 -23.29
CA LYS A 16 3.20 5.43 -24.50
C LYS A 16 4.69 5.81 -24.66
N GLY A 17 5.52 5.54 -23.64
CA GLY A 17 6.96 5.78 -23.66
C GLY A 17 7.40 7.13 -23.12
N GLN A 18 6.50 7.89 -22.49
CA GLN A 18 6.82 9.21 -21.96
C GLN A 18 7.61 9.14 -20.65
N ASN A 19 8.49 10.11 -20.45
CA ASN A 19 9.24 10.26 -19.21
C ASN A 19 8.42 11.02 -18.14
N SER A 20 8.88 10.98 -16.88
CA SER A 20 8.12 11.55 -15.76
C SER A 20 7.86 13.06 -15.89
N THR A 21 8.75 13.79 -16.56
CA THR A 21 8.61 15.25 -16.78
C THR A 21 7.56 15.54 -17.85
N GLU A 22 7.58 14.80 -18.96
CA GLU A 22 6.57 14.90 -20.01
C GLU A 22 5.17 14.56 -19.48
N ILE A 23 5.06 13.47 -18.71
CA ILE A 23 3.80 13.06 -18.09
C ILE A 23 3.25 14.17 -17.18
N HIS A 24 4.10 14.76 -16.33
CA HIS A 24 3.64 15.81 -15.43
C HIS A 24 3.22 17.08 -16.18
N GLN A 25 3.96 17.48 -17.22
CA GLN A 25 3.59 18.63 -18.05
C GLN A 25 2.23 18.44 -18.73
N GLU A 26 1.99 17.26 -19.31
CA GLU A 26 0.71 16.93 -19.94
C GLU A 26 -0.44 16.90 -18.92
N MET A 27 -0.20 16.34 -17.73
CA MET A 27 -1.19 16.35 -16.65
C MET A 27 -1.47 17.77 -16.13
N VAL A 28 -0.48 18.66 -16.06
CA VAL A 28 -0.69 20.06 -15.68
C VAL A 28 -1.54 20.80 -16.72
N GLN A 29 -1.34 20.53 -18.01
CA GLN A 29 -2.15 21.13 -19.07
C GLN A 29 -3.62 20.73 -18.99
N VAL A 30 -3.91 19.48 -18.61
CA VAL A 30 -5.29 18.95 -18.54
C VAL A 30 -5.96 19.25 -17.20
N TYR A 31 -5.26 19.02 -16.09
CA TYR A 31 -5.84 19.10 -14.75
C TYR A 31 -5.59 20.43 -14.04
N ALA A 32 -4.66 21.26 -14.54
CA ALA A 32 -4.28 22.55 -13.95
C ALA A 32 -4.05 22.45 -12.42
N GLU A 33 -4.82 23.18 -11.62
CA GLU A 33 -4.71 23.19 -10.15
C GLU A 33 -5.02 21.84 -9.50
N LYS A 34 -5.74 20.96 -10.19
CA LYS A 34 -6.04 19.60 -9.74
C LYS A 34 -4.95 18.60 -10.16
N CYS A 35 -3.86 19.03 -10.76
CA CYS A 35 -2.79 18.11 -11.16
C CYS A 35 -2.11 17.50 -9.92
N PRO A 36 -1.81 16.19 -9.90
CA PRO A 36 -0.98 15.60 -8.87
C PRO A 36 0.43 16.20 -8.91
N ASN A 37 1.05 16.29 -7.73
CA ASN A 37 2.41 16.81 -7.62
C ASN A 37 3.41 15.93 -8.39
N TYR A 38 4.51 16.51 -8.85
CA TYR A 38 5.55 15.82 -9.62
C TYR A 38 6.10 14.58 -8.91
N SER A 39 6.23 14.65 -7.57
CA SER A 39 6.69 13.53 -6.75
C SER A 39 5.76 12.31 -6.86
N THR A 40 4.44 12.53 -6.94
CA THR A 40 3.44 11.47 -7.11
C THR A 40 3.58 10.82 -8.49
N VAL A 41 3.75 11.62 -9.54
CA VAL A 41 4.00 11.11 -10.90
C VAL A 41 5.26 10.26 -10.93
N THR A 42 6.34 10.75 -10.32
CA THR A 42 7.62 10.04 -10.27
C THR A 42 7.54 8.74 -9.48
N HIS A 43 6.79 8.72 -8.38
CA HIS A 43 6.53 7.52 -7.60
C HIS A 43 5.84 6.43 -8.46
N TRP A 44 4.77 6.80 -9.17
CA TRP A 44 4.06 5.88 -10.06
C TRP A 44 4.93 5.38 -11.21
N VAL A 45 5.68 6.26 -11.88
CA VAL A 45 6.60 5.84 -12.96
C VAL A 45 7.65 4.85 -12.45
N ARG A 46 8.18 5.03 -11.23
CA ARG A 46 9.10 4.06 -10.61
C ARG A 46 8.42 2.70 -10.36
N LYS A 47 7.18 2.70 -9.87
CA LYS A 47 6.37 1.50 -9.63
C LYS A 47 6.10 0.73 -10.94
N PHE A 48 5.84 1.45 -12.04
CA PHE A 48 5.67 0.83 -13.36
C PHE A 48 6.99 0.29 -13.94
N LYS A 49 8.12 0.98 -13.71
CA LYS A 49 9.45 0.48 -14.08
C LYS A 49 9.82 -0.82 -13.36
N SER A 50 9.38 -1.00 -12.12
CA SER A 50 9.59 -2.26 -11.38
C SER A 50 8.62 -3.38 -11.77
N GLY A 51 7.82 -3.21 -12.82
CA GLY A 51 6.88 -4.22 -13.32
C GLY A 51 5.52 -4.23 -12.61
N PHE A 52 5.28 -3.31 -11.66
CA PHE A 52 4.03 -3.27 -10.92
C PHE A 52 3.00 -2.43 -11.67
N LEU A 53 2.28 -3.07 -12.59
CA LEU A 53 1.29 -2.42 -13.46
C LEU A 53 -0.11 -2.29 -12.84
N SER A 54 -0.32 -2.77 -11.60
CA SER A 54 -1.60 -2.55 -10.91
C SER A 54 -1.73 -1.10 -10.48
N VAL A 55 -2.83 -0.47 -10.88
CA VAL A 55 -3.19 0.91 -10.52
C VAL A 55 -4.02 0.94 -9.24
N MET A 56 -4.73 -0.14 -8.94
CA MET A 56 -5.37 -0.28 -7.64
C MET A 56 -4.26 -0.40 -6.60
N ASP A 57 -4.31 0.47 -5.60
CA ASP A 57 -3.67 0.14 -4.33
C ASP A 57 -4.33 -1.15 -3.87
N GLU A 58 -3.58 -2.25 -3.97
CA GLU A 58 -3.91 -3.42 -3.19
C GLU A 58 -4.02 -2.91 -1.76
N GLN A 59 -5.19 -3.13 -1.16
CA GLN A 59 -5.46 -2.81 0.24
C GLN A 59 -4.21 -3.19 1.01
N CYS A 60 -3.50 -2.20 1.57
CA CYS A 60 -2.25 -2.43 2.27
C CYS A 60 -2.52 -3.52 3.29
N LYS A 61 -2.14 -4.76 2.96
CA LYS A 61 -2.10 -5.84 3.92
C LYS A 61 -0.92 -5.44 4.78
N GLY A 62 -1.21 -4.62 5.81
CA GLY A 62 -0.27 -4.39 6.89
C GLY A 62 0.27 -5.73 7.34
N ARG A 63 1.47 -5.75 7.94
CA ARG A 63 2.14 -6.99 8.33
C ARG A 63 1.11 -7.97 8.93
N PRO A 64 0.77 -9.09 8.25
CA PRO A 64 -0.15 -10.04 8.83
C PRO A 64 0.45 -10.43 10.17
N PRO A 65 -0.33 -10.43 11.26
CA PRO A 65 0.21 -10.77 12.56
C PRO A 65 0.66 -12.22 12.50
N SER A 66 1.97 -12.44 12.28
CA SER A 66 2.58 -13.77 12.18
C SER A 66 2.42 -14.59 13.46
N VAL A 67 1.98 -13.94 14.53
CA VAL A 67 1.82 -14.47 15.88
C VAL A 67 0.36 -14.80 16.21
N VAL A 68 -0.63 -14.23 15.50
CA VAL A 68 -2.06 -14.46 15.79
C VAL A 68 -2.55 -15.63 14.93
N THR A 69 -2.22 -16.84 15.35
CA THR A 69 -2.81 -18.08 14.82
C THR A 69 -3.86 -18.60 15.81
N GLU A 70 -4.88 -19.32 15.32
CA GLU A 70 -5.91 -19.94 16.18
C GLU A 70 -5.28 -20.84 17.26
N LYS A 71 -4.15 -21.48 16.93
CA LYS A 71 -3.35 -22.27 17.86
C LYS A 71 -2.80 -21.43 19.01
N ASN A 72 -2.21 -20.27 18.71
CA ASN A 72 -1.64 -19.39 19.72
C ASN A 72 -2.74 -18.78 20.60
N VAL A 73 -3.88 -18.40 20.01
CA VAL A 73 -5.06 -17.91 20.73
C VAL A 73 -5.58 -18.98 21.71
N SER A 74 -5.81 -20.20 21.22
CA SER A 74 -6.29 -21.32 22.04
C SER A 74 -5.33 -21.68 23.18
N THR A 75 -4.03 -21.52 22.96
CA THR A 75 -3.01 -21.81 23.98
C THR A 75 -3.03 -20.76 25.10
N VAL A 76 -3.11 -19.48 24.73
CA VAL A 76 -3.23 -18.37 25.68
C VAL A 76 -4.53 -18.47 26.49
N GLU A 77 -5.66 -18.79 25.85
CA GLU A 77 -6.94 -18.97 26.54
C GLU A 77 -6.88 -20.09 27.60
N LYS A 78 -6.25 -21.23 27.26
CA LYS A 78 -6.06 -22.33 28.22
C LYS A 78 -5.20 -21.94 29.42
N LEU A 79 -4.12 -21.19 29.19
CA LEU A 79 -3.24 -20.71 30.26
C LEU A 79 -3.96 -19.75 31.20
N ILE A 80 -4.80 -18.86 30.67
CA ILE A 80 -5.63 -17.94 31.48
C ILE A 80 -6.72 -18.69 32.25
N MET A 81 -7.32 -19.73 31.66
CA MET A 81 -8.32 -20.57 32.36
C MET A 81 -7.70 -21.34 33.53
N GLN A 82 -6.44 -21.79 33.37
CA GLN A 82 -5.71 -22.50 34.41
C GLN A 82 -5.22 -21.56 35.53
N ASP A 83 -4.72 -20.38 35.18
CA ASP A 83 -4.30 -19.36 36.13
C ASP A 83 -4.74 -17.96 35.68
N ARG A 84 -5.78 -17.44 36.36
CA ARG A 84 -6.31 -16.10 36.08
C ARG A 84 -5.39 -14.96 36.53
N ARG A 85 -4.31 -15.25 37.27
CA ARG A 85 -3.32 -14.26 37.72
C ARG A 85 -2.09 -14.18 36.81
N ILE A 86 -2.07 -14.93 35.71
CA ILE A 86 -0.94 -14.92 34.77
C ILE A 86 -0.75 -13.53 34.15
N THR A 87 0.49 -13.07 34.08
CA THR A 87 0.82 -11.75 33.52
C THR A 87 1.17 -11.84 32.03
N VAL A 88 0.97 -10.75 31.29
CA VAL A 88 1.28 -10.69 29.84
C VAL A 88 2.76 -11.04 29.55
N LYS A 89 3.67 -10.71 30.47
CA LYS A 89 5.10 -11.08 30.34
C LYS A 89 5.34 -12.58 30.39
N GLN A 90 4.49 -13.33 31.10
CA GLN A 90 4.58 -14.80 31.20
C GLN A 90 3.90 -15.49 30.01
N LEU A 91 2.95 -14.81 29.35
CA LEU A 91 2.28 -15.29 28.14
C LEU A 91 3.05 -14.98 26.86
N ALA A 92 4.04 -14.09 26.90
CA ALA A 92 4.89 -13.77 25.77
C ALA A 92 5.92 -14.89 25.57
N PHE A 93 5.68 -15.77 24.58
CA PHE A 93 6.59 -16.81 24.12
C PHE A 93 7.04 -16.57 22.67
#